data_AF-A0A8J3TPB9-F1
#
_entry.id   AF-A0A8J3TPB9-F1
#
_cell.length_a   1.000
_cell.length_b   1.000
_cell.length_c   1.000
_cell.angle_alpha   90.00
_cell.angle_beta   90.00
_cell.angle_gamma   90.00
#
_symmetry.space_group_name_H-M   'P 1'
#
loop_
_entity.id
_entity.type
_entity.pdbx_description
1 polymer ?
#
loop_
_entity_poly.entity_id
_entity_poly.type
_entity_poly.pdbx_seq_one_letter_code
_entity_poly.pdbx_strand_id
1 'polypeptide(L)'
;MRISRPRARAVRRATPALLIVPALLLAVACTAEQAPPAAEQAPPPTVELLAAEAGCTPKIQIDAKELRQGYCTTSIGQFFITTFATQKGKDDWMDQAPEYSPHLVGNLWTALAPRPVLDKLRQQIGGDLHLMDHRKSPTPAG
;
A
#
# COMPACT_ATOMS: atom_id res chain seq x y z
N MET A 1 1.09 1.75 -50.61
CA MET A 1 1.75 0.45 -50.89
C MET A 1 1.63 -0.41 -49.64
N ARG A 2 0.80 -1.47 -49.65
CA ARG A 2 0.58 -2.38 -48.51
C ARG A 2 1.46 -3.60 -48.72
N ILE A 3 2.30 -3.97 -47.74
CA ILE A 3 3.06 -5.23 -47.76
C ILE A 3 2.52 -6.11 -46.65
N SER A 4 1.66 -7.04 -47.06
CA SER A 4 1.05 -8.08 -46.23
C SER A 4 2.07 -9.16 -45.89
N ARG A 5 2.20 -9.50 -44.60
CA ARG A 5 3.02 -10.63 -44.14
C ARG A 5 2.27 -11.97 -44.36
N PRO A 6 2.98 -13.06 -44.73
CA PRO A 6 2.36 -14.33 -45.08
C PRO A 6 1.80 -15.07 -43.86
N ARG A 7 0.66 -15.72 -44.10
CA ARG A 7 -0.06 -16.62 -43.19
C ARG A 7 0.69 -17.95 -43.06
N ALA A 8 1.10 -18.32 -41.84
CA ALA A 8 1.48 -19.71 -41.55
C ALA A 8 0.21 -20.52 -41.23
N ARG A 9 0.02 -21.62 -41.96
CA ARG A 9 -1.17 -22.48 -41.94
C ARG A 9 -0.76 -23.88 -41.49
N ALA A 10 -1.58 -24.47 -40.61
CA ALA A 10 -1.72 -25.89 -40.29
C ALA A 10 -0.49 -26.56 -39.64
N VAL A 11 -0.64 -27.46 -38.66
CA VAL A 11 -1.18 -28.81 -38.85
C VAL A 11 -1.99 -29.24 -37.61
N ARG A 12 -3.26 -29.57 -37.84
CA ARG A 12 -4.08 -30.36 -36.92
C ARG A 12 -3.59 -31.81 -36.98
N ARG A 13 -3.33 -32.44 -35.83
CA ARG A 13 -3.23 -33.90 -35.74
C ARG A 13 -4.37 -34.39 -34.85
N ALA A 14 -5.18 -35.28 -35.42
CA ALA A 14 -6.32 -35.91 -34.80
C ALA A 14 -5.99 -37.37 -34.46
N THR A 15 -6.41 -37.80 -33.26
CA THR A 15 -6.87 -39.16 -32.84
C THR A 15 -5.88 -40.34 -32.85
N PRO A 16 -5.98 -41.35 -31.94
CA PRO A 16 -7.23 -41.94 -31.44
C PRO A 16 -7.36 -42.16 -29.93
N ALA A 17 -8.62 -42.38 -29.53
CA ALA A 17 -9.06 -42.83 -28.22
C ALA A 17 -8.55 -44.25 -27.92
N LEU A 18 -8.06 -44.46 -26.69
CA LEU A 18 -7.99 -45.78 -26.09
C LEU A 18 -8.57 -45.69 -24.67
N LEU A 19 -9.69 -46.38 -24.49
CA LEU A 19 -10.43 -46.53 -23.25
C LEU A 19 -9.62 -47.35 -22.25
N ILE A 20 -9.26 -46.78 -21.09
CA ILE A 20 -8.98 -47.54 -19.86
C ILE A 20 -9.54 -46.75 -18.66
N VAL A 21 -10.60 -47.30 -18.07
CA VAL A 21 -11.14 -47.07 -16.72
C VAL A 21 -10.98 -48.43 -16.02
N PRO A 22 -10.65 -48.59 -14.71
CA PRO A 22 -10.77 -47.66 -13.58
C PRO A 22 -9.56 -47.60 -12.62
N ALA A 23 -9.48 -46.56 -11.79
CA ALA A 23 -9.15 -46.68 -10.35
C ALA A 23 -9.26 -45.28 -9.74
N LEU A 24 -10.41 -45.04 -9.11
CA LEU A 24 -10.66 -43.86 -8.30
C LEU A 24 -9.82 -43.95 -7.01
N LEU A 25 -8.54 -43.58 -7.11
CA LEU A 25 -7.72 -43.22 -5.95
C LEU A 25 -7.91 -41.72 -5.73
N LEU A 26 -8.83 -41.36 -4.85
CA LEU A 26 -8.93 -40.02 -4.28
C LEU A 26 -7.71 -39.78 -3.38
N ALA A 27 -6.54 -39.58 -4.00
CA ALA A 27 -5.44 -38.92 -3.32
C ALA A 27 -5.81 -37.44 -3.24
N VAL A 28 -6.44 -37.07 -2.13
CA VAL A 28 -6.51 -35.68 -1.69
C VAL A 28 -5.07 -35.27 -1.39
N ALA A 29 -4.35 -34.83 -2.43
CA ALA A 29 -3.13 -34.09 -2.24
C ALA A 29 -3.57 -32.75 -1.65
N CYS A 30 -3.52 -32.65 -0.32
CA CYS A 30 -3.47 -31.37 0.35
C CYS A 30 -2.28 -30.63 -0.25
N THR A 31 -2.53 -29.75 -1.21
CA THR A 31 -1.65 -28.64 -1.48
C THR A 31 -1.64 -27.85 -0.18
N ALA A 32 -0.64 -28.11 0.66
CA ALA A 32 -0.27 -27.19 1.72
C ALA A 32 0.06 -25.91 0.98
N GLU A 33 -0.90 -24.99 0.95
CA GLU A 33 -0.71 -23.61 0.54
C GLU A 33 0.44 -23.12 1.42
N GLN A 34 1.66 -23.12 0.88
CA GLN A 34 2.81 -22.58 1.57
C GLN A 34 2.49 -21.11 1.76
N ALA A 35 2.05 -20.77 2.97
CA ALA A 35 1.91 -19.40 3.41
C ALA A 35 3.23 -18.71 3.05
N PRO A 36 3.19 -17.59 2.30
CA PRO A 36 4.41 -16.89 1.96
C PRO A 36 5.19 -16.63 3.25
N PRO A 37 6.53 -16.77 3.23
CA PRO A 37 7.33 -16.48 4.41
C PRO A 37 6.91 -15.11 4.93
N ALA A 38 6.57 -15.05 6.23
CA ALA A 38 6.21 -13.81 6.89
C ALA A 38 7.32 -12.82 6.58
N ALA A 39 7.03 -11.84 5.71
CA ALA A 39 8.02 -10.86 5.30
C ALA A 39 8.53 -10.20 6.58
N GLU A 40 9.82 -10.34 6.84
CA GLU A 40 10.48 -9.70 7.96
C GLU A 40 10.20 -8.20 7.82
N GLN A 41 9.33 -7.69 8.69
CA GLN A 41 8.79 -6.35 8.55
C GLN A 41 9.96 -5.39 8.76
N ALA A 42 10.31 -4.64 7.72
CA ALA A 42 11.31 -3.58 7.82
C ALA A 42 10.98 -2.69 9.03
N PRO A 43 12.00 -2.22 9.77
CA PRO A 43 11.77 -1.39 10.93
C PRO A 43 10.90 -0.17 10.54
N PRO A 44 10.02 0.30 11.44
CA PRO A 44 9.18 1.45 11.16
C PRO A 44 10.03 2.67 10.76
N PRO A 45 9.63 3.44 9.74
CA PRO A 45 10.43 4.58 9.30
C PRO A 45 10.42 5.69 10.35
N THR A 46 11.48 6.50 10.37
CA THR A 46 11.56 7.71 11.19
C THR A 46 11.05 8.93 10.42
N VAL A 47 10.74 10.01 11.14
CA VAL A 47 10.37 11.30 10.51
C VAL A 47 11.49 11.78 9.59
N GLU A 48 12.74 11.66 10.04
CA GLU A 48 13.93 12.11 9.31
C GLU A 48 14.15 11.30 8.03
N LEU A 49 13.90 9.98 8.05
CA LEU A 49 14.01 9.13 6.86
C LEU A 49 12.98 9.53 5.80
N LEU A 50 11.69 9.60 6.19
CA LEU A 50 10.61 9.99 5.28
C LEU A 50 10.80 11.42 4.75
N ALA A 51 11.22 12.34 5.61
CA ALA A 51 11.51 13.71 5.20
C ALA A 51 12.67 13.76 4.20
N ALA A 52 13.75 13.01 4.44
CA ALA A 52 14.89 12.95 3.54
C ALA A 52 14.52 12.39 2.16
N GLU A 53 13.70 11.34 2.10
CA GLU A 53 13.15 10.80 0.83
C GLU A 53 12.27 11.82 0.10
N ALA A 54 11.55 12.66 0.84
CA ALA A 54 10.80 13.79 0.30
C ALA A 54 11.66 15.02 -0.05
N GLY A 55 12.98 14.97 0.15
CA GLY A 55 13.90 16.08 -0.12
C GLY A 55 13.83 17.21 0.92
N CYS A 56 13.54 16.88 2.18
CA CYS A 56 13.35 17.79 3.28
C CYS A 56 14.26 17.45 4.48
N THR A 57 14.81 18.47 5.12
CA THR A 57 15.28 18.38 6.51
C THR A 57 14.15 18.85 7.42
N PRO A 58 13.54 17.98 8.25
CA PRO A 58 12.32 18.33 8.96
C PRO A 58 12.59 19.26 10.15
N LYS A 59 11.70 20.23 10.35
CA LYS A 59 11.60 20.97 11.61
C LYS A 59 10.69 20.20 12.55
N ILE A 60 11.26 19.53 13.56
CA ILE A 60 10.50 18.75 14.53
C ILE A 60 9.56 19.68 15.32
N GLN A 61 8.29 19.31 15.37
CA GLN A 61 7.21 20.03 16.07
C GLN A 61 6.80 19.29 17.35
N ILE A 62 6.76 17.95 17.29
CA ILE A 62 6.44 17.10 18.42
C ILE A 62 7.53 16.03 18.52
N ASP A 63 8.08 15.89 19.72
CA ASP A 63 9.03 14.84 20.09
C ASP A 63 8.54 14.16 21.36
N ALA A 64 7.61 13.22 21.20
CA ALA A 64 7.02 12.47 22.29
C ALA A 64 7.32 10.97 22.12
N LYS A 65 7.15 10.21 23.20
CA LYS A 65 7.37 8.76 23.18
C LYS A 65 6.34 8.06 22.29
N GLU A 66 5.13 8.60 22.21
CA GLU A 66 3.99 8.01 21.51
C GLU A 66 4.03 8.34 20.01
N LEU A 67 4.45 9.55 19.66
CA LEU A 67 4.57 10.03 18.29
C LEU A 67 5.63 11.11 18.15
N ARG A 68 6.17 11.22 16.94
CA ARG A 68 7.09 12.29 16.54
C ARG A 68 6.55 12.94 15.28
N GLN A 69 6.54 14.27 15.22
CA GLN A 69 6.05 15.01 14.06
C GLN A 69 7.10 16.01 13.56
N GLY A 70 7.34 15.98 12.25
CA GLY A 70 8.18 16.95 11.55
C GLY A 70 7.36 17.79 10.59
N TYR A 71 7.68 19.07 10.50
CA TYR A 71 7.18 19.99 9.49
C TYR A 71 8.21 20.17 8.38
N CYS A 72 7.76 20.11 7.14
CA CYS A 72 8.59 20.22 5.95
C CYS A 72 8.13 21.33 5.02
N THR A 73 9.10 21.97 4.37
CA THR A 73 8.88 22.94 3.29
C THR A 73 9.80 22.58 2.14
N THR A 74 9.22 22.32 0.98
CA THR A 74 9.92 21.87 -0.23
C THR A 74 9.37 22.59 -1.47
N SER A 75 9.92 22.30 -2.65
CA SER A 75 9.39 22.80 -3.92
C SER A 75 8.01 22.21 -4.27
N ILE A 76 7.63 21.07 -3.70
CA ILE A 76 6.30 20.46 -3.94
C ILE A 76 5.22 21.03 -3.01
N GLY A 77 5.61 21.71 -1.93
CA GLY A 77 4.72 22.32 -0.96
C GLY A 77 5.16 22.11 0.48
N GLN A 78 4.24 22.45 1.39
CA GLN A 78 4.39 22.28 2.83
C GLN A 78 3.57 21.08 3.30
N PHE A 79 4.13 20.32 4.24
CA PHE A 79 3.48 19.11 4.76
C PHE A 79 4.02 18.76 6.15
N PHE A 80 3.24 17.99 6.90
CA PHE A 80 3.66 17.36 8.14
C PHE A 80 3.83 15.86 7.92
N ILE A 81 4.87 15.28 8.51
CA ILE A 81 5.03 13.82 8.65
C ILE A 81 4.94 13.50 10.13
N THR A 82 4.10 12.55 10.49
CA THR A 82 4.01 12.01 11.85
C THR A 82 4.37 10.52 11.83
N THR A 83 5.28 10.08 12.70
CA THR A 83 5.52 8.66 12.98
C THR A 83 5.00 8.29 14.36
N PHE A 84 4.63 7.03 14.54
CA PHE A 84 3.97 6.52 15.74
C PHE A 84 4.74 5.35 16.33
N ALA A 85 4.78 5.24 17.66
CA ALA A 85 5.43 4.12 18.32
C ALA A 85 4.65 2.80 18.20
N THR A 86 3.33 2.87 18.00
CA THR A 86 2.46 1.69 17.89
C THR A 86 1.35 1.89 16.87
N GLN A 87 0.87 0.78 16.30
CA GLN A 87 -0.20 0.79 15.31
C GLN A 87 -1.50 1.30 15.94
N LYS A 88 -1.82 0.82 17.15
CA LYS A 88 -2.95 1.32 17.93
C LYS A 88 -2.86 2.83 18.17
N GLY A 89 -1.69 3.36 18.51
CA GLY A 89 -1.50 4.80 18.71
C GLY A 89 -1.74 5.61 17.43
N LYS A 90 -1.31 5.09 16.27
CA LYS A 90 -1.64 5.68 14.97
C LYS A 90 -3.16 5.66 14.73
N ASP A 91 -3.80 4.52 14.94
CA ASP A 91 -5.22 4.34 14.64
C ASP A 91 -6.11 5.19 15.57
N ASP A 92 -5.79 5.25 16.87
CA ASP A 92 -6.45 6.14 17.84
C ASP A 92 -6.26 7.63 17.50
N TRP A 93 -5.08 8.00 16.97
CA TRP A 93 -4.82 9.37 16.47
C TRP A 93 -5.63 9.65 15.20
N MET A 94 -5.73 8.68 14.29
CA MET A 94 -6.52 8.79 13.07
C MET A 94 -8.00 8.97 13.38
N ASP A 95 -8.57 8.22 14.32
CA ASP A 95 -9.96 8.36 14.81
C ASP A 95 -10.27 9.77 15.35
N GLN A 96 -9.26 10.48 15.84
CA GLN A 96 -9.34 11.86 16.33
C GLN A 96 -8.89 12.92 15.31
N ALA A 97 -8.26 12.51 14.20
CA ALA A 97 -7.84 13.36 13.09
C ALA A 97 -8.91 13.71 12.00
N PRO A 98 -10.24 13.53 12.14
CA PRO A 98 -11.23 13.83 11.09
C PRO A 98 -11.19 15.21 10.44
N GLU A 99 -10.52 16.20 11.04
CA GLU A 99 -10.36 17.53 10.43
C GLU A 99 -9.32 17.55 9.29
N TYR A 100 -8.46 16.54 9.17
CA TYR A 100 -7.28 16.57 8.29
C TYR A 100 -7.36 15.55 7.15
N SER A 101 -8.47 15.54 6.43
CA SER A 101 -8.54 14.95 5.08
C SER A 101 -8.26 16.03 4.03
N PRO A 102 -7.44 15.76 3.00
CA PRO A 102 -6.79 14.48 2.67
C PRO A 102 -5.46 14.24 3.41
N HIS A 103 -5.03 12.97 3.48
CA HIS A 103 -3.73 12.58 4.05
C HIS A 103 -3.18 11.28 3.43
N LEU A 104 -1.87 11.03 3.61
CA LEU A 104 -1.24 9.73 3.33
C LEU A 104 -1.13 8.91 4.60
N VAL A 105 -1.28 7.59 4.47
CA VAL A 105 -1.11 6.61 5.54
C VAL A 105 -0.10 5.56 5.11
N GLY A 106 0.86 5.24 5.98
CA GLY A 106 1.72 4.08 5.82
C GLY A 106 1.88 3.31 7.13
N ASN A 107 2.79 2.33 7.11
CA ASN A 107 3.09 1.53 8.31
C ASN A 107 3.67 2.44 9.40
N LEU A 108 2.89 2.70 10.45
CA LEU A 108 3.26 3.56 11.59
C LEU A 108 3.61 5.01 11.26
N TRP A 109 3.08 5.55 10.16
CA TRP A 109 3.21 6.97 9.84
C TRP A 109 2.02 7.54 9.07
N THR A 110 1.87 8.86 9.13
CA THR A 110 0.91 9.64 8.35
C THR A 110 1.57 10.90 7.80
N ALA A 111 1.02 11.43 6.70
CA ALA A 111 1.41 12.74 6.19
C ALA A 111 0.19 13.62 5.88
N LEU A 112 0.19 14.84 6.42
CA LEU A 112 -0.87 15.82 6.24
C LEU A 112 -0.41 16.95 5.31
N ALA A 113 -1.15 17.19 4.24
CA ALA A 113 -0.90 18.28 3.29
C ALA A 113 -2.12 18.51 2.37
N PRO A 114 -2.18 19.64 1.63
CA PRO A 114 -3.14 19.79 0.54
C PRO A 114 -2.99 18.70 -0.53
N ARG A 115 -4.10 18.31 -1.17
CA ARG A 115 -4.15 17.22 -2.17
C ARG A 115 -3.03 17.26 -3.23
N PRO A 116 -2.73 18.39 -3.89
CA PRO A 116 -1.68 18.41 -4.92
C PRO A 116 -0.27 18.12 -4.37
N VAL A 117 -0.03 18.42 -3.09
CA VAL A 117 1.21 18.09 -2.40
C VAL A 117 1.25 16.59 -2.11
N LEU A 118 0.16 16.01 -1.61
CA LEU A 118 0.08 14.57 -1.33
C LEU A 118 0.23 13.72 -2.58
N ASP A 119 -0.33 14.12 -3.72
CA ASP A 119 -0.18 13.36 -4.97
C ASP A 119 1.30 13.23 -5.39
N LYS A 120 2.09 14.28 -5.15
CA LYS A 120 3.54 14.28 -5.41
C LYS A 120 4.31 13.55 -4.32
N LEU A 121 3.98 13.82 -3.05
CA LEU A 121 4.63 13.20 -1.90
C LEU A 121 4.47 11.67 -1.94
N ARG A 122 3.31 11.17 -2.34
CA ARG A 122 3.05 9.74 -2.52
C ARG A 122 3.98 9.07 -3.54
N GLN A 123 4.41 9.81 -4.57
CA GLN A 123 5.38 9.28 -5.54
C GLN A 123 6.79 9.16 -4.94
N GLN A 124 7.10 9.90 -3.89
CA GLN A 124 8.40 9.91 -3.22
C GLN A 124 8.48 8.89 -2.08
N ILE A 125 7.49 8.90 -1.18
CA ILE A 125 7.52 8.12 0.08
C ILE A 125 6.43 7.03 0.15
N GLY A 126 5.65 6.85 -0.92
CA GLY A 126 4.56 5.87 -0.96
C GLY A 126 3.36 6.25 -0.08
N GLY A 127 2.72 5.23 0.50
CA GLY A 127 1.54 5.37 1.33
C GLY A 127 0.21 5.39 0.56
N ASP A 128 -0.86 5.09 1.30
CA ASP A 128 -2.22 5.10 0.79
C ASP A 128 -2.83 6.48 0.96
N LEU A 129 -3.47 6.98 -0.10
CA LEU A 129 -4.13 8.28 -0.08
C LEU A 129 -5.57 8.15 0.43
N HIS A 130 -5.82 8.75 1.57
CA HIS A 130 -7.13 8.81 2.19
C HIS A 130 -7.78 10.16 1.87
N LEU A 131 -8.93 10.10 1.20
CA LEU A 131 -9.69 11.27 0.73
C LEU A 131 -10.91 11.59 1.57
N MET A 132 -11.35 10.64 2.42
CA MET A 132 -12.59 10.75 3.19
C MET A 132 -12.31 10.60 4.68
N ASP A 133 -13.08 11.33 5.48
CA ASP A 133 -13.22 11.10 6.91
C ASP A 133 -13.76 9.66 7.11
N HIS A 134 -12.95 8.78 7.70
CA HIS A 134 -13.27 7.39 8.01
C HIS A 134 -14.47 7.24 8.96
N ARG A 135 -14.89 8.31 9.66
CA ARG A 135 -16.15 8.35 10.40
C ARG A 135 -17.40 8.28 9.51
N LYS A 136 -17.29 8.50 8.20
CA LYS A 136 -18.42 8.39 7.27
C LYS A 136 -18.75 6.94 6.87
N SER A 137 -18.10 5.94 7.48
CA SER A 137 -18.58 4.57 7.40
C SER A 137 -20.02 4.52 7.94
N PRO A 138 -21.01 3.99 7.18
CA PRO A 138 -22.38 3.94 7.69
C PRO A 138 -22.39 3.11 8.97
N THR A 139 -22.96 3.67 10.04
CA THR A 139 -23.27 2.93 11.27
C THR A 139 -23.94 1.61 10.88
N PRO A 140 -23.45 0.44 11.34
CA PRO A 140 -24.19 -0.80 11.15
C PRO A 140 -25.57 -0.61 11.76
N ALA A 141 -26.62 -0.76 10.95
CA ALA A 141 -27.97 -0.82 11.48
C ALA A 141 -28.06 -2.09 12.35
N GLY A 142 -28.04 -1.89 13.67
CA GLY A 142 -28.35 -2.91 14.68
C GLY A 142 -29.81 -2.88 15.05
#